data_AF-A0A9E1QA91-F1
#
_entry.id   AF-A0A9E1QA91-F1
#
_cell.length_a   1.000
_cell.length_b   1.000
_cell.length_c   1.000
_cell.angle_alpha   90.00
_cell.angle_beta   90.00
_cell.angle_gamma   90.00
#
_symmetry.space_group_name_H-M   'P 1'
#
loop_
_entity.id
_entity.type
_entity.pdbx_description
1 polymer ?
#
loop_
_entity_poly.entity_id
_entity_poly.type
_entity_poly.pdbx_seq_one_letter_code
_entity_poly.pdbx_strand_id
1 'polypeptide(L)' 'RAKKVYQGYKALQPEDIAEIIHFVITRPYHINIEDLVVFPSAQASATIINKK' A
#
# COMPACT_ATOMS: atom_id res chain seq x y z
N ARG A 1 1.58 14.17 -13.73
CA ARG A 1 2.06 14.78 -12.46
C ARG A 1 2.68 13.74 -11.52
N ALA A 2 2.00 12.61 -11.23
CA ALA A 2 2.49 11.56 -10.33
C ALA A 2 3.77 10.82 -10.79
N LYS A 3 3.96 10.62 -12.10
CA LYS A 3 5.12 9.86 -12.65
C LYS A 3 6.48 10.35 -12.14
N LYS A 4 6.70 11.66 -11.98
CA LYS A 4 7.97 12.22 -11.47
C LYS A 4 8.21 11.92 -9.98
N VAL A 5 7.16 11.78 -9.18
CA VAL A 5 7.26 11.57 -7.73
C VAL A 5 7.71 10.13 -7.41
N TYR A 6 7.23 9.18 -8.21
CA TYR A 6 7.49 7.74 -8.09
C TYR A 6 8.69 7.25 -8.90
N GLN A 7 9.48 8.14 -9.48
CA GLN A 7 10.73 7.76 -10.14
C GLN A 7 11.73 7.19 -9.10
N GLY A 8 12.45 6.13 -9.49
CA GLY A 8 13.51 5.51 -8.70
C GLY A 8 13.07 4.38 -7.76
N TYR A 9 11.79 3.97 -7.76
CA TYR A 9 11.32 2.82 -6.97
C TYR A 9 9.98 2.28 -7.48
N LYS A 10 9.61 1.07 -7.06
CA LYS A 10 8.29 0.49 -7.33
C LYS A 10 7.29 0.98 -6.27
N ALA A 11 6.41 1.91 -6.67
CA ALA A 11 5.31 2.38 -5.83
C ALA A 11 4.15 1.37 -5.81
N LEU A 12 3.22 1.52 -4.86
CA LEU A 12 1.95 0.79 -4.87
C LEU A 12 1.17 1.12 -6.14
N GLN A 13 0.59 0.10 -6.74
CA GLN A 13 -0.27 0.20 -7.90
C GLN A 13 -1.74 0.07 -7.49
N PRO A 14 -2.69 0.54 -8.32
CA PRO A 14 -4.12 0.41 -8.04
C PRO A 14 -4.55 -1.03 -7.74
N GLU A 15 -3.92 -2.01 -8.40
CA GLU A 15 -4.20 -3.43 -8.25
C GLU A 15 -3.84 -3.94 -6.85
N ASP A 16 -2.72 -3.46 -6.28
CA ASP A 16 -2.29 -3.83 -4.92
C ASP A 16 -3.35 -3.39 -3.90
N ILE A 17 -3.92 -2.19 -4.07
CA ILE A 17 -4.96 -1.66 -3.18
C ILE A 17 -6.28 -2.41 -3.36
N ALA A 18 -6.63 -2.78 -4.60
CA ALA A 18 -7.83 -3.55 -4.88
C ALA A 18 -7.80 -4.94 -4.20
N GLU A 19 -6.64 -5.61 -4.22
CA GLU A 19 -6.44 -6.89 -3.54
C GLU A 19 -6.58 -6.75 -2.01
N ILE A 20 -6.02 -5.68 -1.45
CA ILE A 20 -6.14 -5.38 -0.01
C ILE A 20 -7.59 -5.13 0.39
N ILE A 21 -8.34 -4.36 -0.40
CA ILE A 21 -9.78 -4.14 -0.15
C ILE A 21 -10.52 -5.48 -0.20
N HIS A 22 -10.25 -6.32 -1.21
CA HIS A 22 -10.86 -7.63 -1.32
C HIS A 22 -10.54 -8.51 -0.10
N PHE A 23 -9.31 -8.48 0.39
CA PHE A 23 -8.92 -9.15 1.62
C PHE A 23 -9.74 -8.66 2.82
N VAL A 24 -9.87 -7.34 3.00
CA VAL A 24 -10.58 -6.77 4.16
C VAL A 24 -12.06 -7.17 4.15
N ILE A 25 -12.75 -7.09 3.02
CA ILE A 25 -14.20 -7.37 2.96
C ILE A 25 -14.54 -8.86 3.02
N THR A 26 -13.55 -9.75 2.83
CA THR A 26 -13.77 -11.22 2.83
C THR A 26 -13.53 -11.86 4.19
N ARG A 27 -13.22 -11.08 5.23
CA ARG A 27 -12.97 -11.65 6.56
C ARG A 27 -14.24 -12.28 7.14
N PRO A 28 -14.14 -13.41 7.88
CA PRO A 28 -15.24 -13.97 8.65
C PRO A 28 -15.89 -12.94 9.57
N TYR A 29 -17.19 -13.10 9.86
CA TYR A 29 -18.00 -12.13 10.60
C TYR A 29 -17.43 -11.67 11.95
N HIS A 30 -16.65 -12.51 12.64
CA HIS A 30 -16.06 -12.20 13.94
C HIS A 30 -14.73 -11.43 13.85
N ILE A 31 -14.25 -11.13 12.65
CA ILE A 31 -13.00 -10.41 12.41
C ILE A 31 -13.33 -8.98 12.00
N ASN A 32 -12.81 -8.02 12.76
CA ASN A 32 -12.86 -6.60 12.43
C ASN A 32 -11.44 -6.08 12.17
N ILE A 33 -11.24 -5.41 11.04
CA ILE A 33 -9.99 -4.69 10.74
C ILE A 33 -10.32 -3.20 10.85
N GLU A 34 -9.89 -2.58 11.95
CA GLU A 34 -10.19 -1.17 12.25
C GLU A 34 -9.32 -0.22 11.45
N ASP A 35 -8.03 -0.53 11.31
CA ASP A 35 -7.06 0.30 10.59
C ASP A 35 -6.02 -0.59 9.89
N LEU A 36 -5.55 -0.14 8.72
CA LEU A 36 -4.58 -0.82 7.89
C LEU A 36 -3.72 0.20 7.13
N VAL A 37 -2.43 0.25 7.47
CA VAL A 37 -1.43 1.12 6.85
C VAL A 37 -0.52 0.28 5.96
N VAL A 38 -0.38 0.68 4.69
CA VAL A 38 0.39 -0.07 3.69
C VAL A 38 1.39 0.86 3.01
N PHE A 39 2.62 0.38 2.91
CA PHE A 39 3.69 1.04 2.17
C PHE A 39 4.29 0.07 1.14
N PRO A 40 4.79 0.57 -0.01
CA PRO A 40 5.65 -0.24 -0.86
C PRO A 40 6.93 -0.58 -0.08
N SER A 41 7.57 -1.73 -0.36
CA SER A 41 8.79 -2.14 0.37
C SER A 41 9.96 -1.14 0.28
N ALA A 42 9.94 -0.25 -0.72
CA ALA A 42 10.87 0.85 -0.85
C ALA A 42 10.62 2.00 0.14
N GLN A 43 9.55 1.96 0.92
CA GLN A 43 9.15 3.00 1.86
C GLN A 43 8.97 2.37 3.25
N ALA A 44 9.81 2.79 4.20
CA ALA A 44 9.76 2.29 5.57
C ALA A 44 8.80 3.10 6.46
N SER A 45 8.57 4.36 6.11
CA SER A 45 7.66 5.27 6.82
C SER A 45 7.17 6.37 5.87
N ALA A 46 6.31 7.27 6.34
CA ALA A 46 5.87 8.43 5.56
C ALA A 46 7.03 9.33 5.07
N THR A 47 8.18 9.30 5.76
CA THR A 47 9.33 10.18 5.47
C THR A 47 10.57 9.44 4.95
N ILE A 48 10.64 8.11 5.10
CA ILE A 48 11.81 7.32 4.73
C ILE A 48 11.49 6.51 3.47
N ILE A 49 12.10 6.89 2.34
CA ILE A 49 11.95 6.26 1.02
C ILE A 49 13.33 5.94 0.44
N ASN A 50 13.54 4.68 0.08
CA ASN A 50 14.72 4.20 -0.63
C ASN A 50 14.47 4.23 -2.14
N LYS A 51 15.00 5.26 -2.82
CA LYS A 51 15.00 5.38 -4.27
C LYS A 51 16.36 4.90 -4.79
N LYS A 52 16.37 3.87 -5.65
CA LYS A 52 17.58 3.43 -6.37
C LYS A 52 17.78 4.25 -7.64
#